data_AF-A0A7D8YLX9-F1
#
_entry.id   AF-A0A7D8YLX9-F1
#
_cell.length_a   1.000
_cell.length_b   1.000
_cell.length_c   1.000
_cell.angle_alpha   90.00
_cell.angle_beta   90.00
_cell.angle_gamma   90.00
#
_symmetry.space_group_name_H-M   'P 1'
#
loop_
_entity.id
_entity.type
_entity.pdbx_description
1 polymer ?
#
loop_
_entity_poly.entity_id
_entity_poly.type
_entity_poly.pdbx_seq_one_letter_code
_entity_poly.pdbx_strand_id
1 'polypeptide(L)'
;MSGSPFHAEPSADREQDSARPRSLRRRDARAVWDLHMGPNMTPMVDVTLVILIFFMASTAFIGPEWVLELAPRDRPTPAKAQAAPRGPALPGATFEIRLATDAGGAPSLQGLGIETDDPRAMARAASEVASATDGAEFVLTPEPATPYQLVLRAHEAFHALGVPIRVATD
;
A
#
# COMPACT_ATOMS: atom_id res chain seq x y z
N MET A 1 -105.44 30.28 -56.55
CA MET A 1 -105.67 29.36 -57.69
C MET A 1 -104.40 29.30 -58.50
N SER A 2 -103.99 28.10 -58.93
CA SER A 2 -102.83 27.79 -59.78
C SER A 2 -101.47 28.07 -59.13
N GLY A 3 -100.60 27.11 -58.85
CA GLY A 3 -100.31 25.90 -59.62
C GLY A 3 -98.88 26.05 -60.15
N SER A 4 -97.88 25.60 -59.39
CA SER A 4 -96.53 25.35 -59.90
C SER A 4 -96.56 24.12 -60.81
N PRO A 5 -95.83 24.15 -61.94
CA PRO A 5 -95.30 22.94 -62.54
C PRO A 5 -93.76 22.98 -62.54
N PHE A 6 -93.23 22.09 -61.73
CA PHE A 6 -92.11 21.19 -61.98
C PHE A 6 -91.47 21.20 -63.38
N HIS A 7 -90.15 21.36 -63.42
CA HIS A 7 -89.21 20.72 -64.36
C HIS A 7 -88.20 19.98 -63.45
N ALA A 8 -88.23 18.66 -63.29
CA ALA A 8 -87.68 17.61 -64.17
C ALA A 8 -86.25 17.93 -64.62
N GLU A 9 -85.19 17.14 -64.39
CA GLU A 9 -85.05 15.78 -63.85
C GLU A 9 -83.53 15.55 -63.58
N PRO A 10 -83.14 14.41 -62.98
CA PRO A 10 -81.86 14.16 -62.36
C PRO A 10 -80.84 13.53 -63.32
N SER A 11 -79.57 13.74 -63.02
CA SER A 11 -78.46 12.92 -63.51
C SER A 11 -77.55 12.67 -62.31
N ALA A 12 -77.68 11.54 -61.63
CA ALA A 12 -77.01 10.30 -62.03
C ALA A 12 -75.54 10.59 -62.33
N ASP A 13 -74.67 10.38 -61.33
CA ASP A 13 -73.65 9.35 -61.46
C ASP A 13 -72.51 9.52 -60.44
N ARG A 14 -72.18 8.37 -59.88
CA ARG A 14 -70.85 7.94 -59.42
C ARG A 14 -70.39 8.49 -58.09
N GLU A 15 -70.61 7.66 -57.08
CA GLU A 15 -69.51 6.97 -56.39
C GLU A 15 -68.14 7.59 -56.67
N GLN A 16 -67.77 8.57 -55.86
CA GLN A 16 -66.38 8.79 -55.52
C GLN A 16 -66.28 8.73 -54.01
N ASP A 17 -66.51 7.51 -53.52
CA ASP A 17 -65.96 7.04 -52.26
C ASP A 17 -64.44 7.13 -52.41
N SER A 18 -63.94 8.33 -52.11
CA SER A 18 -62.54 8.70 -52.19
C SER A 18 -61.85 7.94 -51.07
N ALA A 19 -61.47 6.71 -51.39
CA ALA A 19 -60.64 5.84 -50.60
C ALA A 19 -59.42 6.63 -50.12
N ARG A 20 -59.52 7.10 -48.87
CA ARG A 20 -58.40 7.75 -48.18
C ARG A 20 -57.22 6.80 -48.27
N PRO A 21 -56.07 7.19 -48.85
CA PRO A 21 -54.88 6.36 -48.76
C PRO A 21 -54.50 6.33 -47.28
N ARG A 22 -54.76 5.20 -46.63
CA ARG A 22 -54.21 4.89 -45.31
C ARG A 22 -52.70 4.82 -45.49
N SER A 23 -52.04 5.96 -45.26
CA SER A 23 -50.59 6.02 -45.21
C SER A 23 -50.14 5.02 -44.16
N LEU A 24 -49.49 3.97 -44.62
CA LEU A 24 -48.99 2.91 -43.78
C LEU A 24 -48.06 3.56 -42.77
N ARG A 25 -48.48 3.48 -41.51
CA ARG A 25 -47.73 3.79 -40.30
C ARG A 25 -46.52 2.85 -40.21
N ARG A 26 -45.58 2.98 -41.14
CA ARG A 26 -44.23 2.45 -41.00
C ARG A 26 -43.53 3.30 -39.96
N ARG A 27 -43.83 3.00 -38.69
CA ARG A 27 -42.91 3.28 -37.60
C ARG A 27 -41.66 2.48 -37.92
N ASP A 28 -40.68 3.16 -38.52
CA ASP A 28 -39.37 2.60 -38.77
C ASP A 28 -38.76 2.20 -37.42
N ALA A 29 -38.74 0.90 -37.14
CA ALA A 29 -38.02 0.35 -35.99
C ALA A 29 -36.52 0.70 -36.08
N ARG A 30 -36.00 0.93 -37.30
CA ARG A 30 -34.62 1.37 -37.55
C ARG A 30 -34.30 2.76 -36.98
N ALA A 31 -35.25 3.70 -37.02
CA ALA A 31 -35.05 5.05 -36.46
C ALA A 31 -34.95 5.04 -34.92
N VAL A 32 -35.48 4.02 -34.26
CA VAL A 32 -35.35 3.86 -32.80
C VAL A 32 -33.95 3.34 -32.43
N TRP A 33 -33.34 2.51 -33.27
CA TRP A 33 -31.98 2.00 -33.03
C TRP A 33 -30.90 3.09 -33.18
N ASP A 34 -31.08 4.02 -34.14
CA ASP A 34 -30.13 5.13 -34.35
C ASP A 34 -30.11 6.15 -33.19
N LEU A 35 -31.17 6.23 -32.39
CA LEU A 35 -31.24 7.11 -31.21
C LEU A 35 -30.47 6.57 -29.98
N HIS A 36 -30.01 5.31 -30.01
CA HIS A 36 -29.25 4.69 -28.91
C HIS A 36 -27.73 4.83 -29.05
N MET A 37 -27.25 5.62 -30.02
CA MET A 37 -25.83 5.98 -30.16
C MET A 37 -25.44 7.16 -29.25
N GLY A 38 -25.92 7.14 -28.00
CA GLY A 38 -25.42 7.97 -26.91
C GLY A 38 -24.72 7.06 -25.90
N PRO A 39 -23.56 7.45 -25.32
CA PRO A 39 -22.91 6.66 -24.29
C PRO A 39 -23.92 6.31 -23.19
N ASN A 40 -24.24 5.03 -23.02
CA ASN A 40 -25.13 4.60 -21.96
C ASN A 40 -24.45 4.89 -20.62
N MET A 41 -24.92 5.92 -19.92
CA MET A 41 -24.38 6.33 -18.62
C MET A 41 -24.73 5.33 -17.51
N THR A 42 -25.79 4.55 -17.68
CA THR A 42 -26.25 3.54 -16.72
C THR A 42 -25.21 2.44 -16.43
N PRO A 43 -24.60 1.76 -17.42
CA PRO A 43 -23.50 0.83 -17.17
C PRO A 43 -22.22 1.54 -16.71
N MET A 44 -22.00 2.81 -17.09
CA MET A 44 -20.82 3.56 -16.65
C MET A 44 -20.87 3.83 -15.13
N VAL A 45 -22.03 4.24 -14.61
CA VAL A 45 -22.22 4.48 -13.18
C VAL A 45 -22.15 3.18 -12.37
N ASP A 46 -22.70 2.09 -12.89
CA ASP A 46 -22.67 0.80 -12.20
C ASP A 46 -21.23 0.28 -12.03
N VAL A 47 -20.45 0.27 -13.12
CA VAL A 47 -19.04 -0.17 -13.07
C VAL A 47 -18.19 0.73 -12.17
N THR A 48 -18.41 2.05 -12.20
CA THR A 48 -17.67 2.98 -11.34
C THR A 48 -18.05 2.84 -9.86
N LEU A 49 -19.33 2.63 -9.53
CA LEU A 49 -19.77 2.37 -8.15
C LEU A 49 -19.14 1.08 -7.61
N VAL A 50 -19.12 0.01 -8.40
CA VAL A 50 -18.48 -1.25 -8.02
C VAL A 50 -16.99 -1.04 -7.75
N ILE A 51 -16.28 -0.34 -8.65
CA ILE A 51 -14.85 -0.02 -8.46
C ILE A 51 -14.63 0.79 -7.18
N LEU A 52 -15.47 1.79 -6.90
CA LEU A 52 -15.35 2.61 -5.69
C LEU A 52 -15.58 1.80 -4.41
N ILE A 53 -16.57 0.90 -4.40
CA ILE A 53 -16.83 0.00 -3.25
C ILE A 53 -15.61 -0.89 -2.99
N PHE A 54 -15.05 -1.52 -4.03
CA PHE A 54 -13.85 -2.35 -3.90
C PHE A 54 -12.63 -1.55 -3.45
N PHE A 55 -12.46 -0.33 -3.95
CA PHE A 55 -11.36 0.55 -3.57
C PHE A 55 -11.45 0.95 -2.10
N MET A 56 -12.62 1.45 -1.66
CA MET A 56 -12.85 1.82 -0.27
C MET A 56 -12.66 0.62 0.68
N ALA A 57 -13.20 -0.55 0.32
CA ALA A 57 -13.01 -1.77 1.09
C ALA A 57 -11.52 -2.17 1.17
N SER A 58 -10.79 -2.13 0.04
CA SER A 58 -9.37 -2.47 0.01
C SER A 58 -8.52 -1.49 0.84
N THR A 59 -8.84 -0.20 0.85
CA THR A 59 -8.15 0.79 1.68
C THR A 59 -8.43 0.62 3.17
N ALA A 60 -9.59 0.08 3.56
CA ALA A 60 -9.88 -0.23 4.95
C ALA A 60 -9.07 -1.44 5.47
N PHE A 61 -8.70 -2.38 4.59
CA PHE A 61 -7.80 -3.50 4.91
C PHE A 61 -6.31 -3.12 4.83
N ILE A 62 -5.97 -1.99 4.23
CA ILE A 62 -4.68 -1.34 4.43
C ILE A 62 -4.74 -0.65 5.81
N GLY A 63 -4.79 -1.49 6.85
CA GLY A 63 -4.75 -1.06 8.23
C GLY A 63 -3.35 -0.57 8.63
N PRO A 64 -3.24 0.09 9.79
CA PRO A 64 -1.99 0.61 10.34
C PRO A 64 -0.92 -0.46 10.61
N GLU A 65 -1.21 -1.74 10.44
CA GLU A 65 -0.25 -2.85 10.64
C GLU A 65 1.00 -2.77 9.72
N TRP A 66 0.94 -2.01 8.62
CA TRP A 66 2.10 -1.69 7.76
C TRP A 66 2.79 -0.38 8.13
N VAL A 67 2.14 0.46 8.93
CA VAL A 67 2.81 1.52 9.68
C VAL A 67 3.39 0.83 10.89
N LEU A 68 4.58 0.23 10.73
CA LEU A 68 5.46 0.00 11.87
C LEU A 68 5.41 1.30 12.68
N GLU A 69 4.80 1.25 13.86
CA GLU A 69 4.96 2.29 14.86
C GLU A 69 6.46 2.40 15.09
N LEU A 70 7.11 3.33 14.39
CA LEU A 70 8.32 3.99 14.85
C LEU A 70 7.99 4.89 16.04
N ALA A 71 7.07 4.44 16.92
CA ALA A 71 7.09 4.90 18.29
C ALA A 71 8.53 4.67 18.74
N PRO A 72 9.24 5.70 19.21
CA PRO A 72 10.40 5.45 20.03
C PRO A 72 9.87 4.52 21.11
N ARG A 73 10.31 3.25 21.09
CA ARG A 73 10.13 2.40 22.24
C ARG A 73 10.89 3.13 23.34
N ASP A 74 10.17 3.91 24.13
CA ASP A 74 10.47 4.09 25.54
C ASP A 74 10.49 2.67 26.10
N ARG A 75 11.68 2.08 25.98
CA ARG A 75 12.01 0.80 26.57
C ARG A 75 11.58 0.90 28.02
N PRO A 76 10.92 -0.13 28.58
CA PRO A 76 10.57 -0.10 29.97
C PRO A 76 11.85 0.18 30.77
N THR A 77 11.87 1.32 31.47
CA THR A 77 12.70 1.48 32.67
C THR A 77 12.56 0.18 33.43
N PRO A 78 13.65 -0.56 33.70
CA PRO A 78 13.53 -1.84 34.37
C PRO A 78 12.81 -1.59 35.69
N ALA A 79 11.58 -2.11 35.75
CA ALA A 79 10.80 -2.15 36.97
C ALA A 79 11.71 -2.80 38.01
N LYS A 80 11.85 -2.07 39.12
CA LYS A 80 12.66 -2.34 40.30
C LYS A 80 12.42 -3.79 40.77
N ALA A 81 13.12 -4.74 40.18
CA ALA A 81 13.16 -6.12 40.63
C ALA A 81 14.04 -6.15 41.88
N GLN A 82 13.39 -6.03 43.01
CA GLN A 82 13.97 -6.31 44.31
C GLN A 82 14.38 -7.79 44.35
N ALA A 83 15.67 -8.10 44.21
CA ALA A 83 16.37 -9.09 45.04
C ALA A 83 17.87 -9.24 44.70
N ALA A 84 18.65 -9.30 45.79
CA ALA A 84 20.07 -9.63 45.97
C ALA A 84 21.10 -8.51 45.72
N PRO A 85 21.95 -8.19 46.72
CA PRO A 85 23.00 -7.19 46.59
C PRO A 85 24.13 -7.79 45.75
N ARG A 86 24.07 -7.60 44.43
CA ARG A 86 25.24 -7.73 43.57
C ARG A 86 25.96 -6.39 43.57
N GLY A 87 27.29 -6.45 43.65
CA GLY A 87 28.21 -5.33 43.88
C GLY A 87 28.04 -4.16 42.89
N PRO A 88 28.81 -3.08 43.07
CA PRO A 88 28.58 -1.80 42.40
C PRO A 88 28.50 -1.99 40.89
N ALA A 89 27.28 -1.88 40.36
CA ALA A 89 27.02 -1.85 38.92
C ALA A 89 27.73 -0.62 38.36
N LEU A 90 28.73 -0.85 37.49
CA LEU A 90 29.29 0.23 36.70
C LEU A 90 28.18 0.77 35.78
N PRO A 91 28.09 2.09 35.58
CA PRO A 91 27.15 2.66 34.62
C PRO A 91 27.43 2.04 33.24
N GLY A 92 26.36 1.58 32.57
CA GLY A 92 26.42 0.75 31.37
C GLY A 92 27.50 1.19 30.38
N ALA A 93 28.45 0.31 30.10
CA ALA A 93 29.53 0.61 29.17
C ALA A 93 28.98 0.58 27.73
N THR A 94 29.14 1.69 27.02
CA THR A 94 28.87 1.75 25.58
C THR A 94 30.11 1.33 24.83
N PHE A 95 29.97 0.36 23.94
CA PHE A 95 31.04 -0.17 23.09
C PHE A 95 30.76 0.19 21.64
N GLU A 96 31.73 0.84 21.01
CA GLU A 96 31.68 1.18 19.60
C GLU A 96 32.31 0.06 18.75
N ILE A 97 31.63 -0.29 17.67
CA ILE A 97 32.08 -1.25 16.66
C ILE A 97 32.04 -0.50 15.32
N ARG A 98 33.21 -0.28 14.73
CA ARG A 98 33.35 0.32 13.41
C ARG A 98 33.24 -0.76 12.36
N LEU A 99 32.49 -0.50 11.31
CA LEU A 99 32.43 -1.35 10.11
C LEU A 99 33.02 -0.57 8.94
N ALA A 100 34.13 -1.05 8.42
CA ALA A 100 34.83 -0.49 7.26
C ALA A 100 34.83 -1.49 6.11
N THR A 101 35.07 -0.99 4.90
CA THR A 101 35.28 -1.82 3.72
C THR A 101 36.57 -1.39 3.05
N ASP A 102 37.46 -2.33 2.73
CA ASP A 102 38.71 -2.01 2.05
C ASP A 102 38.48 -1.62 0.58
N ALA A 103 39.54 -1.18 -0.11
CA ALA A 103 39.49 -0.85 -1.53
C ALA A 103 39.15 -2.05 -2.44
N GLY A 104 39.25 -3.27 -1.92
CA GLY A 104 38.89 -4.52 -2.59
C GLY A 104 37.46 -5.00 -2.30
N GLY A 105 36.71 -4.32 -1.44
CA GLY A 105 35.36 -4.70 -1.04
C GLY A 105 35.28 -5.69 0.14
N ALA A 106 36.40 -6.01 0.80
CA ALA A 106 36.41 -6.89 1.96
C ALA A 106 35.95 -6.14 3.23
N PRO A 107 35.04 -6.71 4.03
CA PRO A 107 34.59 -6.11 5.28
C PRO A 107 35.66 -6.22 6.36
N SER A 108 35.81 -5.16 7.17
CA SER A 108 36.53 -5.21 8.45
C SER A 108 35.64 -4.64 9.55
N LEU A 109 35.45 -5.41 10.62
CA LEU A 109 34.81 -4.98 11.86
C LEU A 109 35.88 -4.74 12.91
N GLN A 110 35.92 -3.54 13.48
CA GLN A 110 36.86 -3.15 14.52
C GLN A 110 36.11 -2.71 15.77
N GLY A 111 36.42 -3.32 16.91
CA GLY A 111 35.76 -3.02 18.17
C GLY A 111 36.14 -4.02 19.24
N LEU A 112 35.92 -3.69 20.51
CA LEU A 112 36.17 -4.61 21.64
C LEU A 112 37.63 -5.12 21.73
N GLY A 113 38.58 -4.40 21.14
CA GLY A 113 39.99 -4.81 21.07
C GLY A 113 40.30 -5.90 20.03
N ILE A 114 39.35 -6.24 19.16
CA ILE A 114 39.54 -7.17 18.05
C ILE A 114 39.25 -6.50 16.71
N GLU A 115 39.88 -7.02 15.67
CA GLU A 115 39.57 -6.70 14.28
C GLU A 115 39.33 -8.01 13.53
N THR A 116 38.20 -8.11 12.82
CA THR A 116 37.79 -9.33 12.13
C THR A 116 36.93 -9.02 10.91
N ASP A 117 37.03 -9.87 9.89
CA ASP A 117 36.19 -9.87 8.70
C ASP A 117 34.90 -10.70 8.87
N ASP A 118 34.80 -11.51 9.94
CA ASP A 118 33.62 -12.32 10.24
C ASP A 118 32.70 -11.63 11.27
N PRO A 119 31.49 -11.17 10.86
CA PRO A 119 30.54 -10.57 11.78
C PRO A 119 30.12 -11.49 12.94
N ARG A 120 30.16 -12.82 12.75
CA ARG A 120 29.83 -13.77 13.83
C ARG A 120 30.93 -13.83 14.89
N ALA A 121 32.19 -13.72 14.49
CA ALA A 121 33.31 -13.65 15.43
C ALA A 121 33.20 -12.39 16.31
N MET A 122 32.91 -11.23 15.69
CA MET A 122 32.68 -9.99 16.43
C MET A 122 31.46 -10.09 17.37
N ALA A 123 30.34 -10.65 16.90
CA ALA A 123 29.14 -10.80 17.71
C ALA A 123 29.36 -11.74 18.92
N ARG A 124 30.21 -12.77 18.80
CA ARG A 124 30.60 -13.63 19.93
C ARG A 124 31.40 -12.87 20.97
N ALA A 125 32.41 -12.10 20.55
CA ALA A 125 33.17 -11.25 21.46
C ALA A 125 32.26 -10.24 22.19
N ALA A 126 31.29 -9.66 21.48
CA ALA A 126 30.29 -8.77 22.08
C ALA A 126 29.40 -9.49 23.10
N SER A 127 28.99 -10.73 22.83
CA SER A 127 28.21 -11.54 23.77
C SER A 127 29.00 -11.85 25.05
N GLU A 128 30.29 -12.16 24.93
CA GLU A 128 31.17 -12.38 26.09
C GLU A 128 31.28 -11.11 26.93
N VAL A 129 31.50 -9.96 26.31
CA VAL A 129 31.55 -8.65 26.99
C VAL A 129 30.21 -8.31 27.65
N ALA A 130 29.08 -8.57 26.98
CA ALA A 130 27.74 -8.36 27.52
C ALA A 130 27.45 -9.26 28.72
N SER A 131 27.99 -10.48 28.75
CA SER A 131 27.85 -11.39 29.90
C SER A 131 28.66 -10.93 31.12
N ALA A 132 29.77 -10.22 30.89
CA ALA A 132 30.63 -9.70 31.94
C ALA A 132 30.22 -8.30 32.43
N THR A 133 29.44 -7.56 31.63
CA THR A 133 29.12 -6.15 31.87
C THR A 133 27.61 -5.94 31.88
N ASP A 134 27.05 -5.68 33.07
CA ASP A 134 25.63 -5.36 33.20
C ASP A 134 25.30 -4.03 32.50
N GLY A 135 24.27 -4.02 31.66
CA GLY A 135 23.87 -2.85 30.87
C GLY A 135 24.81 -2.46 29.72
N ALA A 136 25.60 -3.39 29.17
CA ALA A 136 26.41 -3.13 27.98
C ALA A 136 25.54 -2.69 26.78
N GLU A 137 25.93 -1.60 26.13
CA GLU A 137 25.29 -1.10 24.90
C GLU A 137 26.29 -1.17 23.75
N PHE A 138 25.89 -1.72 22.61
CA PHE A 138 26.75 -1.83 21.43
C PHE A 138 26.25 -0.90 20.34
N VAL A 139 27.17 -0.13 19.75
CA VAL A 139 26.90 0.81 18.66
C VAL A 139 27.72 0.42 17.44
N LEU A 140 27.04 0.12 16.33
CA LEU A 140 27.64 -0.14 15.03
C LEU A 140 27.73 1.16 14.24
N THR A 141 28.95 1.62 13.94
CA THR A 141 29.23 2.82 13.15
C THR A 141 29.83 2.39 11.80
N PRO A 142 29.04 2.31 10.72
CA PRO A 142 29.54 1.99 9.40
C PRO A 142 30.24 3.21 8.76
N GLU A 143 31.35 2.97 8.08
CA GLU A 143 32.00 4.01 7.26
C GLU A 143 31.15 4.34 6.02
N PRO A 144 31.23 5.56 5.48
CA PRO A 144 30.40 5.99 4.34
C PRO A 144 30.53 5.13 3.08
N ALA A 145 31.68 4.49 2.88
CA ALA A 145 31.93 3.60 1.74
C ALA A 145 31.35 2.20 1.91
N THR A 146 30.83 1.87 3.10
CA THR A 146 30.37 0.52 3.44
C THR A 146 29.06 0.18 2.72
N PRO A 147 29.02 -0.91 1.92
CA PRO A 147 27.78 -1.43 1.36
C PRO A 147 26.75 -1.75 2.45
N TYR A 148 25.52 -1.29 2.26
CA TYR A 148 24.43 -1.50 3.22
C TYR A 148 24.17 -2.98 3.57
N GLN A 149 24.42 -3.90 2.62
CA GLN A 149 24.31 -5.34 2.84
C GLN A 149 25.24 -5.84 3.94
N LEU A 150 26.42 -5.23 4.11
CA LEU A 150 27.36 -5.60 5.18
C LEU A 150 26.85 -5.12 6.55
N VAL A 151 26.22 -3.94 6.59
CA VAL A 151 25.58 -3.43 7.82
C VAL A 151 24.48 -4.37 8.29
N LEU A 152 23.63 -4.83 7.36
CA LEU A 152 22.58 -5.81 7.67
C LEU A 152 23.15 -7.14 8.14
N ARG A 153 24.17 -7.68 7.45
CA ARG A 153 24.82 -8.94 7.86
C ARG A 153 25.45 -8.84 9.25
N ALA A 154 26.07 -7.71 9.57
CA ALA A 154 26.54 -7.43 10.91
C ALA A 154 25.37 -7.42 11.89
N HIS A 155 24.34 -6.62 11.64
CA HIS A 155 23.17 -6.53 12.52
C HIS A 155 22.51 -7.90 12.79
N GLU A 156 22.33 -8.73 11.76
CA GLU A 156 21.79 -10.09 11.87
C GLU A 156 22.67 -10.99 12.74
N ALA A 157 24.00 -10.89 12.64
CA ALA A 157 24.92 -11.69 13.44
C ALA A 157 24.82 -11.36 14.94
N PHE A 158 24.68 -10.08 15.30
CA PHE A 158 24.47 -9.65 16.68
C PHE A 158 23.08 -10.08 17.18
N HIS A 159 22.05 -9.91 16.36
CA HIS A 159 20.69 -10.32 16.69
C HIS A 159 20.57 -11.83 16.92
N ALA A 160 21.25 -12.65 16.10
CA ALA A 160 21.26 -14.11 16.25
C ALA A 160 21.83 -14.59 17.59
N LEU A 161 22.69 -13.78 18.22
CA LEU A 161 23.26 -14.05 19.55
C LEU A 161 22.53 -13.31 20.68
N GLY A 162 21.42 -12.63 20.37
CA GLY A 162 20.63 -11.87 21.35
C GLY A 162 21.34 -10.64 21.90
N VAL A 163 22.39 -10.15 21.22
CA VAL A 163 23.13 -8.95 21.64
C VAL A 163 22.42 -7.73 21.08
N PRO A 164 21.88 -6.82 21.92
CA PRO A 164 21.23 -5.61 21.45
C PRO A 164 22.27 -4.65 20.88
N ILE A 165 22.17 -4.37 19.57
CA ILE A 165 23.04 -3.44 18.87
C ILE A 165 22.23 -2.31 18.22
N ARG A 166 22.74 -1.09 18.29
CA ARG A 166 22.19 0.08 17.60
C ARG A 166 23.10 0.45 16.44
N VAL A 167 22.53 0.86 15.32
CA VAL A 167 23.31 1.40 14.21
C VAL A 167 23.32 2.92 14.33
N ALA A 168 24.50 3.51 14.43
CA ALA A 168 24.69 4.95 14.36
C ALA A 168 25.02 5.35 12.92
N THR A 169 24.54 6.50 12.51
CA THR A 169 24.98 7.19 11.28
C THR A 169 25.68 8.45 11.74
N ASP A 170 26.97 8.59 11.39
CA ASP A 170 27.72 9.83 11.58
C ASP A 170 27.29 10.89 10.56
#